data_AF-A0A7V2G351-F1
#
_entry.id   AF-A0A7V2G351-F1
#
_cell.length_a   1.000
_cell.length_b   1.000
_cell.length_c   1.000
_cell.angle_alpha   90.00
_cell.angle_beta   90.00
_cell.angle_gamma   90.00
#
_symmetry.space_group_name_H-M   'P 1'
#
loop_
_entity.id
_entity.type
_entity.pdbx_description
1 polymer ?
#
loop_
_entity_poly.entity_id
_entity_poly.type
_entity_poly.pdbx_seq_one_letter_code
_entity_poly.pdbx_strand_id
1 'polypeptide(L)'
;MRSRWRRSRPNTRRRRDHSRHQSAPLCLQRSGSASCEGPRLVGGIAERQDPRGLPWITIAGFIRLMTHPRILATPLDVPTTVGHVRSWLAQPPVRIVQPGSRFEPLLFDYLARLGTAGNLTTDAQLAALAVEHQAELHSTDSDFARFDGLRWRNPLKVGR
;
A
#
# COMPACT_ATOMS: atom_id res chain seq x y z
N MET A 1 -33.48 33.08 20.61
CA MET A 1 -32.19 32.98 21.34
C MET A 1 -31.10 32.64 20.32
N ARG A 2 -30.21 33.59 19.97
CA ARG A 2 -29.14 33.41 18.98
C ARG A 2 -27.80 33.47 19.71
N SER A 3 -27.14 32.33 19.89
CA SER A 3 -25.87 32.20 20.60
C SER A 3 -24.70 32.61 19.72
N ARG A 4 -24.06 33.68 20.18
CA ARG A 4 -22.82 34.30 19.72
C ARG A 4 -21.64 33.38 20.03
N TRP A 5 -20.96 32.83 19.02
CA TRP A 5 -19.70 32.10 19.22
C TRP A 5 -18.50 32.95 18.79
N ARG A 6 -17.62 33.18 19.78
CA ARG A 6 -16.36 33.91 19.73
C ARG A 6 -15.37 33.27 18.76
N ARG A 7 -14.62 34.13 18.05
CA ARG A 7 -13.39 33.76 17.34
C ARG A 7 -12.29 33.40 18.34
N SER A 8 -11.79 32.18 18.26
CA SER A 8 -10.55 31.76 18.92
C SER A 8 -9.39 31.91 17.95
N ARG A 9 -8.33 32.60 18.38
CA ARG A 9 -7.07 32.78 17.66
C ARG A 9 -6.32 31.44 17.55
N PRO A 10 -5.59 31.17 16.45
CA PRO A 10 -4.51 30.21 16.50
C PRO A 10 -3.19 30.87 16.89
N ASN A 11 -2.56 30.20 17.84
CA ASN A 11 -1.27 30.37 18.45
C ASN A 11 -0.13 30.23 17.42
N THR A 12 0.78 31.19 17.37
CA THR A 12 2.04 31.10 16.63
C THR A 12 3.04 30.27 17.42
N ARG A 13 3.26 29.01 17.03
CA ARG A 13 4.46 28.27 17.44
C ARG A 13 5.15 27.60 16.24
N ARG A 14 6.38 28.07 16.09
CA ARG A 14 7.48 27.70 15.19
C ARG A 14 7.87 26.21 15.34
N ARG A 15 8.57 25.70 14.30
CA ARG A 15 9.31 24.41 14.16
C ARG A 15 8.52 23.31 13.43
N ARG A 16 9.06 22.55 12.49
CA ARG A 16 10.44 22.36 11.97
C ARG A 16 10.29 21.94 10.50
N ASP A 17 11.14 22.52 9.66
CA ASP A 17 11.45 22.05 8.31
C ASP A 17 12.10 20.67 8.38
N HIS A 18 11.48 19.64 7.76
CA HIS A 18 12.12 18.37 7.42
C HIS A 18 11.73 18.01 5.98
N SER A 19 12.65 18.35 5.09
CA SER A 19 12.77 17.90 3.72
C SER A 19 12.77 16.36 3.60
N ARG A 20 12.23 15.89 2.47
CA ARG A 20 12.50 14.59 1.80
C ARG A 20 12.13 13.33 2.57
N HIS A 21 11.02 12.69 2.17
CA HIS A 21 11.03 11.28 1.83
C HIS A 21 9.95 10.99 0.77
N GLN A 22 10.42 10.56 -0.40
CA GLN A 22 9.60 10.05 -1.49
C GLN A 22 9.01 8.71 -1.04
N SER A 23 7.70 8.64 -0.84
CA SER A 23 7.00 7.39 -0.54
C SER A 23 6.78 6.61 -1.83
N ALA A 24 7.57 5.56 -2.03
CA ALA A 24 7.36 4.58 -3.10
C ALA A 24 6.12 3.72 -2.79
N PRO A 25 5.33 3.31 -3.80
CA PRO A 25 4.17 2.46 -3.59
C PRO A 25 4.57 1.04 -3.15
N LEU A 26 3.89 0.54 -2.11
CA LEU A 26 3.89 -0.84 -1.61
C LEU A 26 3.85 -1.83 -2.77
N CYS A 27 4.88 -2.66 -2.91
CA CYS A 27 4.87 -3.80 -3.82
C CYS A 27 4.70 -5.08 -3.01
N LEU A 28 3.80 -5.95 -3.46
CA LEU A 28 3.57 -7.26 -2.87
C LEU A 28 4.34 -8.31 -3.70
N GLN A 29 5.28 -9.06 -3.11
CA GLN A 29 6.25 -9.94 -3.84
C GLN A 29 6.08 -11.43 -3.49
N ARG A 30 6.19 -12.37 -4.45
CA ARG A 30 5.81 -13.79 -4.25
C ARG A 30 7.03 -14.72 -4.27
N SER A 31 7.37 -15.34 -3.13
CA SER A 31 8.47 -16.32 -3.06
C SER A 31 8.08 -17.69 -3.61
N GLY A 32 8.95 -18.24 -4.46
CA GLY A 32 8.69 -19.42 -5.29
C GLY A 32 8.92 -20.78 -4.63
N SER A 33 8.35 -21.79 -5.27
CA SER A 33 8.81 -23.18 -5.26
C SER A 33 8.92 -23.65 -6.72
N ALA A 34 9.99 -24.37 -7.03
CA ALA A 34 10.38 -24.80 -8.37
C ALA A 34 10.10 -26.28 -8.61
N SER A 35 9.73 -26.61 -9.86
CA SER A 35 9.88 -27.84 -10.68
C SER A 35 8.56 -28.11 -11.45
N CYS A 36 8.49 -28.43 -12.75
CA CYS A 36 9.31 -29.30 -13.60
C CYS A 36 9.40 -28.78 -15.08
N GLU A 37 10.30 -29.38 -15.87
CA GLU A 37 10.89 -28.96 -17.16
C GLU A 37 10.05 -28.93 -18.46
N GLY A 38 10.48 -28.03 -19.39
CA GLY A 38 10.54 -28.18 -20.86
C GLY A 38 9.94 -27.02 -21.70
N PRO A 39 10.45 -26.66 -22.91
CA PRO A 39 11.83 -26.56 -23.42
C PRO A 39 12.30 -25.10 -23.65
N ARG A 40 13.60 -24.92 -23.91
CA ARG A 40 14.33 -23.64 -24.06
C ARG A 40 13.82 -22.72 -25.18
N LEU A 41 13.73 -21.42 -24.87
CA LEU A 41 13.97 -20.32 -25.81
C LEU A 41 15.11 -19.45 -25.26
N VAL A 42 16.16 -19.27 -26.05
CA VAL A 42 17.25 -18.32 -25.77
C VAL A 42 16.75 -16.92 -26.10
N GLY A 43 16.72 -16.03 -25.12
CA GLY A 43 16.34 -14.63 -25.30
C GLY A 43 16.62 -13.80 -24.07
N GLY A 44 17.85 -13.29 -23.97
CA GLY A 44 18.26 -12.26 -23.01
C GLY A 44 18.32 -12.71 -21.55
N ILE A 45 19.37 -12.31 -20.85
CA ILE A 45 19.37 -12.22 -19.39
C ILE A 45 18.36 -11.14 -18.96
N ALA A 46 17.07 -11.43 -19.08
CA ALA A 46 16.06 -10.69 -18.35
C ALA A 46 16.35 -11.00 -16.87
N GLU A 47 16.91 -10.04 -16.14
CA GLU A 47 16.88 -10.07 -14.68
C GLU A 47 15.49 -10.55 -14.27
N ARG A 48 15.43 -11.62 -13.47
CA ARG A 48 14.17 -12.17 -12.98
C ARG A 48 13.49 -11.10 -12.14
N GLN A 49 12.70 -10.24 -12.78
CA GLN A 49 11.93 -9.23 -12.09
C GLN A 49 10.82 -9.98 -11.36
N ASP A 50 10.88 -9.99 -10.04
CA ASP A 50 9.85 -10.61 -9.22
C ASP A 50 8.53 -9.85 -9.45
N PRO A 51 7.41 -10.54 -9.78
CA PRO A 51 6.13 -9.90 -9.97
C PRO A 51 5.74 -9.03 -8.77
N ARG A 52 5.32 -7.80 -9.07
CA ARG A 52 4.87 -6.80 -8.08
C ARG A 52 3.36 -6.67 -8.14
N GLY A 53 2.70 -7.07 -7.06
CA GLY A 53 1.26 -6.90 -6.91
C GLY A 53 0.89 -5.47 -6.52
N LEU A 54 -0.09 -4.88 -7.22
CA LEU A 54 -0.68 -3.58 -6.90
C LEU A 54 -2.21 -3.69 -6.75
N PRO A 55 -2.73 -3.76 -5.51
CA PRO A 55 -4.15 -3.76 -5.23
C PRO A 55 -4.84 -2.42 -5.56
N TRP A 56 -6.10 -2.46 -5.99
CA TRP A 56 -6.91 -1.25 -6.18
C TRP A 56 -7.07 -0.42 -4.91
N ILE A 57 -7.10 -1.05 -3.74
CA ILE A 57 -7.19 -0.34 -2.47
C ILE A 57 -5.96 0.55 -2.21
N THR A 58 -4.76 0.11 -2.61
CA THR A 58 -3.53 0.93 -2.54
C THR A 58 -3.59 2.09 -3.52
N ILE A 59 -4.09 1.84 -4.74
CA ILE A 59 -4.25 2.88 -5.77
C ILE A 59 -5.25 3.95 -5.31
N ALA A 60 -6.41 3.52 -4.78
CA ALA A 60 -7.41 4.43 -4.24
C ALA A 60 -6.88 5.22 -3.04
N GLY A 61 -6.11 4.57 -2.15
CA GLY A 61 -5.41 5.20 -1.05
C GLY A 61 -4.45 6.29 -1.52
N PHE A 62 -3.62 6.00 -2.52
CA PHE A 62 -2.71 6.97 -3.12
C PHE A 62 -3.47 8.18 -3.70
N ILE A 63 -4.48 7.95 -4.55
CA ILE A 63 -5.26 9.02 -5.17
C ILE A 63 -5.90 9.90 -4.09
N ARG A 64 -6.50 9.27 -3.07
CA ARG A 64 -7.11 9.96 -1.94
C ARG A 64 -6.10 10.83 -1.20
N LEU A 65 -4.89 10.33 -0.92
CA LEU A 65 -3.89 11.09 -0.17
C LEU A 65 -3.31 12.25 -1.00
N MET A 66 -2.99 12.00 -2.27
CA MET A 66 -2.32 12.98 -3.13
C MET A 66 -3.20 14.16 -3.54
N THR A 67 -4.52 13.98 -3.50
CA THR A 67 -5.49 15.02 -3.88
C THR A 67 -6.13 15.71 -2.67
N HIS A 68 -5.74 15.35 -1.44
CA HIS A 68 -6.43 15.85 -0.24
C HIS A 68 -5.75 17.06 0.43
N PRO A 69 -6.41 18.23 0.47
CA PRO A 69 -5.82 19.50 0.94
C PRO A 69 -5.54 19.56 2.44
N ARG A 70 -6.13 18.67 3.24
CA ARG A 70 -5.79 18.59 4.68
C ARG A 70 -4.57 17.71 4.97
N ILE A 71 -4.10 16.94 3.98
CA ILE A 71 -2.97 16.01 4.15
C ILE A 71 -1.72 16.59 3.49
N LEU A 72 -1.85 17.14 2.28
CA LEU A 72 -0.78 17.80 1.56
C LEU A 72 -0.98 19.32 1.56
N ALA A 73 0.10 20.06 1.83
CA ALA A 73 0.11 21.52 1.72
C ALA A 73 -0.17 22.00 0.28
N THR A 74 0.24 21.20 -0.71
CA THR A 74 -0.04 21.43 -2.13
C THR A 74 -0.47 20.10 -2.75
N PRO A 75 -1.77 19.80 -2.77
CA PRO A 75 -2.28 18.60 -3.41
C PRO A 75 -1.99 18.60 -4.90
N LEU A 76 -1.78 17.41 -5.45
CA LEU A 76 -1.75 17.21 -6.89
C LEU A 76 -3.16 17.34 -7.47
N ASP A 77 -3.24 17.81 -8.70
CA ASP A 77 -4.47 17.71 -9.48
C ASP A 77 -4.76 16.25 -9.87
N VAL A 78 -6.03 15.98 -10.16
CA VAL A 78 -6.50 14.63 -10.50
C VAL A 78 -5.81 14.09 -11.77
N PRO A 79 -5.70 14.84 -12.89
CA PRO A 79 -4.96 14.39 -14.07
C PRO A 79 -3.53 13.95 -13.79
N THR A 80 -2.75 14.75 -13.05
CA THR A 80 -1.37 14.41 -12.69
C THR A 80 -1.31 13.13 -11.85
N THR A 81 -2.18 13.04 -10.84
CA THR A 81 -2.26 11.87 -9.95
C THR A 81 -2.59 10.59 -10.72
N VAL A 82 -3.58 10.65 -11.62
CA VAL A 82 -3.96 9.51 -12.48
C VAL A 82 -2.84 9.18 -13.47
N GLY A 83 -2.09 10.17 -13.96
CA GLY A 83 -0.90 9.98 -14.79
C GLY A 83 0.16 9.13 -14.10
N HIS A 84 0.44 9.37 -12.82
CA HIS A 84 1.34 8.53 -12.02
C HIS A 84 0.84 7.10 -11.86
N VAL A 85 -0.46 6.91 -11.56
CA VAL A 85 -1.03 5.57 -11.44
C VAL A 85 -0.90 4.79 -12.76
N ARG A 86 -1.21 5.43 -13.89
CA ARG A 86 -1.07 4.81 -15.21
C ARG A 86 0.37 4.43 -15.52
N SER A 87 1.34 5.25 -15.15
CA SER A 87 2.76 4.94 -15.40
C SER A 87 3.25 3.76 -14.57
N TRP A 88 2.71 3.54 -13.36
CA TRP A 88 2.99 2.33 -12.57
C TRP A 88 2.38 1.08 -13.18
N LEU A 89 1.11 1.17 -13.63
CA LEU A 89 0.42 0.05 -14.25
C LEU A 89 1.02 -0.37 -15.60
N ALA A 90 1.73 0.53 -16.27
CA ALA A 90 2.45 0.24 -17.50
C ALA A 90 3.79 -0.51 -17.29
N GLN A 91 4.25 -0.65 -16.04
CA GLN A 91 5.51 -1.34 -15.76
C GLN A 91 5.36 -2.87 -15.95
N PRO A 92 6.24 -3.54 -16.72
CA PRO A 92 6.14 -4.97 -17.00
C PRO A 92 5.98 -5.92 -15.79
N PRO A 93 6.64 -5.69 -14.63
CA PRO A 93 6.48 -6.57 -13.47
C PRO A 93 5.19 -6.31 -12.67
N VAL A 94 4.45 -5.23 -12.94
CA VAL A 94 3.29 -4.84 -12.13
C VAL A 94 2.03 -5.58 -12.59
N ARG A 95 1.32 -6.16 -11.62
CA ARG A 95 0.04 -6.84 -11.82
C ARG A 95 -1.00 -6.35 -10.83
N ILE A 96 -2.23 -6.15 -11.28
CA ILE A 96 -3.34 -5.87 -10.37
C ILE A 96 -3.65 -7.13 -9.57
N VAL A 97 -3.65 -6.99 -8.24
CA VAL A 97 -4.06 -8.08 -7.34
C VAL A 97 -5.56 -8.01 -7.15
N GLN A 98 -6.25 -9.10 -7.48
CA GLN A 98 -7.68 -9.26 -7.28
C GLN A 98 -7.94 -10.19 -6.10
N PRO A 99 -9.00 -9.96 -5.32
CA PRO A 99 -9.43 -10.90 -4.30
C PRO A 99 -9.87 -12.22 -4.95
N GLY A 100 -9.41 -13.34 -4.39
CA GLY A 100 -9.86 -14.68 -4.74
C GLY A 100 -10.91 -15.21 -3.75
N SER A 101 -11.08 -16.52 -3.72
CA SER A 101 -12.06 -17.20 -2.87
C SER A 101 -11.70 -17.22 -1.38
N ARG A 102 -10.43 -16.99 -1.02
CA ARG A 102 -9.96 -17.00 0.38
C ARG A 102 -9.95 -15.60 0.99
N PHE A 103 -10.12 -14.55 0.18
CA PHE A 103 -10.08 -13.17 0.62
C PHE A 103 -11.10 -12.85 1.72
N GLU A 104 -12.38 -13.14 1.47
CA GLU A 104 -13.47 -12.82 2.40
C GLU A 104 -13.29 -13.46 3.79
N PRO A 105 -13.06 -14.78 3.91
CA PRO A 105 -12.89 -15.37 5.23
C PRO A 105 -11.64 -14.87 5.95
N LEU A 106 -10.54 -14.58 5.23
CA LEU A 106 -9.34 -13.99 5.82
C LEU A 106 -9.59 -12.57 6.35
N LEU A 107 -10.25 -11.73 5.55
CA LEU A 107 -10.55 -10.36 5.92
C LEU A 107 -11.43 -10.31 7.18
N PHE A 108 -12.49 -11.12 7.24
CA PHE A 108 -13.41 -11.08 8.37
C PHE A 108 -12.82 -11.70 9.63
N ASP A 109 -11.98 -12.74 9.52
CA ASP A 109 -11.23 -13.25 10.68
C ASP A 109 -10.30 -12.17 11.26
N TYR A 110 -9.56 -11.43 10.42
CA TYR A 110 -8.74 -10.32 10.91
C TYR A 110 -9.55 -9.23 11.59
N LEU A 111 -10.66 -8.79 10.99
CA LEU A 111 -11.51 -7.76 11.59
C LEU A 111 -12.13 -8.21 12.91
N ALA A 112 -12.56 -9.48 13.01
CA ALA A 112 -13.10 -10.06 14.23
C ALA A 112 -12.04 -10.07 15.35
N ARG A 113 -10.79 -10.48 15.05
CA ARG A 113 -9.68 -10.50 16.02
C ARG A 113 -9.24 -9.12 16.47
N LEU A 114 -9.22 -8.15 15.56
CA LEU A 114 -8.86 -6.77 15.89
C LEU A 114 -9.92 -6.07 16.77
N GLY A 115 -11.18 -6.55 16.73
CA GLY A 115 -12.28 -6.01 17.53
C GLY A 115 -12.67 -4.56 17.20
N THR A 116 -12.04 -3.95 16.18
CA THR A 116 -12.32 -2.59 15.73
C THR A 116 -12.29 -2.54 14.21
N ALA A 117 -13.24 -1.79 13.63
CA ALA A 117 -13.28 -1.46 12.22
C ALA A 117 -13.14 0.07 12.11
N GLY A 118 -12.26 0.54 11.23
CA GLY A 118 -11.88 1.94 11.18
C GLY A 118 -10.68 2.13 10.26
N ASN A 119 -9.64 2.81 10.75
CA ASN A 119 -8.42 3.00 9.97
C ASN A 119 -7.78 1.66 9.56
N LEU A 120 -7.93 0.63 10.40
CA LEU A 120 -7.37 -0.71 10.16
C LEU A 120 -8.11 -1.53 9.10
N THR A 121 -9.29 -1.10 8.64
CA THR A 121 -10.03 -1.86 7.62
C THR A 121 -9.25 -1.97 6.33
N THR A 122 -8.57 -0.89 5.93
CA THR A 122 -7.73 -0.89 4.72
C THR A 122 -6.52 -1.81 4.90
N ASP A 123 -5.90 -1.79 6.07
CA ASP A 123 -4.74 -2.64 6.37
C ASP A 123 -5.12 -4.12 6.42
N ALA A 124 -6.29 -4.43 6.98
CA ALA A 124 -6.84 -5.79 6.98
C ALA A 124 -7.11 -6.30 5.56
N GLN A 125 -7.62 -5.45 4.65
CA GLN A 125 -7.79 -5.80 3.24
C GLN A 125 -6.44 -6.08 2.56
N LEU A 126 -5.42 -5.27 2.83
CA LEU A 126 -4.07 -5.49 2.30
C LEU A 126 -3.45 -6.79 2.85
N ALA A 127 -3.59 -7.05 4.15
CA ALA A 127 -3.10 -8.25 4.79
C ALA A 127 -3.78 -9.52 4.24
N ALA A 128 -5.11 -9.47 4.05
CA ALA A 128 -5.87 -10.59 3.48
C ALA A 128 -5.44 -10.90 2.04
N LEU A 129 -5.26 -9.89 1.18
CA LEU A 129 -4.74 -10.08 -0.18
C LEU A 129 -3.32 -10.65 -0.16
N ALA A 130 -2.45 -10.13 0.71
CA ALA A 130 -1.08 -10.62 0.83
C ALA A 130 -1.01 -12.10 1.22
N VAL A 131 -1.81 -12.50 2.22
CA VAL A 131 -1.85 -13.90 2.69
C VAL A 131 -2.50 -14.82 1.67
N GLU A 132 -3.60 -14.40 1.04
CA GLU A 132 -4.27 -15.19 0.00
C GLU A 132 -3.33 -15.53 -1.16
N HIS A 133 -2.57 -14.54 -1.64
CA HIS A 133 -1.64 -14.69 -2.77
C HIS A 133 -0.26 -15.23 -2.35
N GLN A 134 -0.09 -15.58 -1.06
CA GLN A 134 1.18 -16.01 -0.48
C GLN A 134 2.34 -15.07 -0.85
N ALA A 135 2.13 -13.78 -0.63
CA ALA A 135 3.05 -12.74 -1.04
C ALA A 135 3.49 -11.88 0.16
N GLU A 136 4.68 -11.29 0.05
CA GLU A 136 5.30 -10.43 1.05
C GLU A 136 4.86 -8.98 0.83
N LEU A 137 4.31 -8.35 1.86
CA LEU A 137 3.86 -6.96 1.84
C LEU A 137 5.02 -6.02 2.15
N HIS A 138 5.33 -5.09 1.25
CA HIS A 138 6.41 -4.13 1.47
C HIS A 138 5.88 -2.80 2.00
N SER A 139 5.71 -2.66 3.32
CA SER A 139 5.19 -1.43 3.95
C SER A 139 6.13 -0.83 4.97
N THR A 140 6.12 0.49 5.14
CA THR A 140 6.84 1.14 6.24
C THR A 140 6.07 1.10 7.56
N ASP A 141 4.77 0.81 7.51
CA ASP A 141 3.88 0.80 8.67
C ASP A 141 4.07 -0.47 9.51
N SER A 142 4.34 -0.30 10.80
CA SER A 142 4.51 -1.39 11.74
C SER A 142 3.22 -2.03 12.22
N ASP A 143 2.05 -1.41 12.00
CA ASP A 143 0.77 -1.97 12.39
C ASP A 143 0.45 -3.29 11.66
N PHE A 144 1.14 -3.58 10.55
CA PHE A 144 1.04 -4.86 9.86
C PHE A 144 1.55 -6.06 10.67
N ALA A 145 2.34 -5.84 11.72
CA ALA A 145 2.80 -6.91 12.61
C ALA A 145 1.67 -7.58 13.41
N ARG A 146 0.46 -7.01 13.38
CA ARG A 146 -0.74 -7.52 14.09
C ARG A 146 -1.47 -8.62 13.32
N PHE A 147 -1.16 -8.83 12.04
CA PHE A 147 -1.87 -9.79 11.18
C PHE A 147 -1.12 -11.13 11.13
N ASP A 148 -1.70 -12.15 11.75
CA ASP A 148 -1.12 -13.49 11.79
C ASP A 148 -0.96 -14.09 10.39
N GLY A 149 0.21 -14.67 10.09
CA GLY A 149 0.48 -15.31 8.80
C GLY A 149 0.85 -14.33 7.67
N LEU A 150 0.82 -13.02 7.92
CA LEU A 150 1.31 -12.00 6.98
C LEU A 150 2.84 -11.98 6.97
N ARG A 151 3.44 -12.12 5.78
CA ARG A 151 4.86 -11.76 5.57
C ARG A 151 4.95 -10.28 5.25
N TRP A 152 5.66 -9.52 6.07
CA TRP A 152 5.80 -8.08 5.92
C TRP A 152 7.25 -7.65 6.05
N ARG A 153 7.68 -6.75 5.16
CA ARG A 153 9.03 -6.19 5.14
C ARG A 153 8.96 -4.67 5.00
N ASN A 154 9.78 -3.97 5.80
CA ASN A 154 9.98 -2.53 5.63
C ASN A 154 11.12 -2.26 4.64
N PRO A 155 10.84 -1.69 3.44
CA PRO A 155 11.86 -1.47 2.41
C PRO A 155 12.88 -0.38 2.77
N LEU A 156 12.55 0.50 3.74
CA LEU A 156 13.45 1.58 4.18
C LEU A 156 14.36 1.15 5.33
N LYS A 157 14.04 0.05 6.02
CA LYS A 157 14.95 -0.58 6.95
C LYS A 157 15.92 -1.43 6.14
N VAL A 158 17.02 -0.82 5.71
CA VAL A 158 18.17 -1.54 5.15
C VAL A 158 18.67 -2.50 6.23
N GLY A 159 18.68 -3.80 5.95
CA GLY A 159 19.31 -4.79 6.81
C GLY A 159 20.78 -4.45 6.97
N ARG A 160 21.24 -4.28 8.21
CA ARG A 160 22.66 -4.40 8.53
C ARG A 160 23.04 -5.86 8.60
#